data_AF-A0A957GTV2-F1
#
_entry.id   AF-A0A957GTV2-F1
#
_cell.length_a   1.000
_cell.length_b   1.000
_cell.length_c   1.000
_cell.angle_alpha   90.00
_cell.angle_beta   90.00
_cell.angle_gamma   90.00
#
_symmetry.space_group_name_H-M   'P 1'
#
loop_
_entity.id
_entity.type
_entity.pdbx_description
1 polymer ?
#
loop_
_entity_poly.entity_id
_entity_poly.type
_entity_poly.pdbx_seq_one_letter_code
_entity_poly.pdbx_strand_id
1 'polypeptide(L)'
;IVLLEGIIIGLISWLIGGLIAIPTSRILTDTVGNLLLQAAPSFVFATWGAGFWLLIILLLALVASFLPARGASRLTIREVLAYE
;
A
#
# COMPACT_ATOMS: atom_id res chain seq x y z
N ILE A 1 -13.65 10.18 -8.49
CA ILE A 1 -12.69 9.52 -9.40
C ILE A 1 -11.37 9.30 -8.68
N VAL A 2 -10.64 10.36 -8.28
CA VAL A 2 -9.34 10.28 -7.57
C VAL A 2 -9.30 9.32 -6.36
N LEU A 3 -10.35 9.29 -5.54
CA LEU A 3 -10.42 8.37 -4.39
C LEU A 3 -10.49 6.89 -4.81
N LEU A 4 -11.27 6.58 -5.85
CA LEU A 4 -11.43 5.22 -6.35
C LEU A 4 -10.12 4.72 -6.97
N GLU A 5 -9.45 5.57 -7.74
CA GLU A 5 -8.14 5.27 -8.33
C GLU A 5 -7.10 4.99 -7.24
N GLY A 6 -7.05 5.82 -6.19
CA GLY A 6 -6.15 5.62 -5.05
C GLY A 6 -6.36 4.28 -4.34
N ILE A 7 -7.61 3.87 -4.14
CA ILE A 7 -7.94 2.57 -3.52
C ILE A 7 -7.53 1.40 -4.42
N ILE A 8 -7.83 1.47 -5.72
CA ILE A 8 -7.49 0.42 -6.69
C ILE A 8 -5.96 0.25 -6.78
N ILE A 9 -5.22 1.36 -6.89
CA ILE A 9 -3.75 1.33 -6.91
C ILE A 9 -3.21 0.72 -5.62
N GLY A 10 -3.72 1.14 -4.45
CA GLY A 10 -3.32 0.59 -3.16
C GLY A 10 -3.54 -0.91 -3.04
N LEU A 11 -4.69 -1.42 -3.51
CA LEU A 11 -5.01 -2.85 -3.50
C LEU A 11 -4.07 -3.66 -4.42
N ILE A 12 -3.82 -3.16 -5.64
CA ILE A 12 -2.91 -3.83 -6.59
C ILE A 12 -1.49 -3.84 -6.03
N SER A 13 -1.02 -2.72 -5.48
CA SER A 13 0.32 -2.63 -4.87
C SER A 13 0.44 -3.56 -3.66
N TRP A 14 -0.59 -3.66 -2.80
CA TRP A 14 -0.59 -4.58 -1.68
C TRP A 14 -0.56 -6.05 -2.14
N LEU A 15 -1.33 -6.39 -3.18
CA LEU A 15 -1.37 -7.76 -3.71
C LEU A 15 0.00 -8.18 -4.28
N ILE A 16 0.56 -7.35 -5.17
CA ILE A 16 1.85 -7.62 -5.81
C ILE A 16 2.97 -7.63 -4.75
N GLY A 17 2.97 -6.63 -3.86
CA GLY A 17 3.93 -6.54 -2.77
C GLY A 17 3.83 -7.73 -1.82
N GLY A 18 2.62 -8.19 -1.49
CA GLY A 18 2.39 -9.37 -0.66
C GLY A 18 2.89 -10.65 -1.31
N LEU A 19 2.63 -10.84 -2.61
CA LEU A 19 3.15 -11.99 -3.37
C LEU A 19 4.68 -12.02 -3.41
N ILE A 20 5.33 -10.87 -3.55
CA ILE A 20 6.80 -10.75 -3.52
C ILE A 20 7.34 -10.88 -2.09
N ALA A 21 6.61 -10.40 -1.08
CA ALA A 21 7.03 -10.46 0.31
C ALA A 21 7.19 -11.91 0.80
N ILE A 22 6.39 -12.86 0.30
CA ILE A 22 6.50 -14.27 0.69
C ILE A 22 7.89 -14.86 0.36
N PRO A 23 8.36 -14.88 -0.91
CA PRO A 23 9.68 -15.42 -1.23
C PRO A 23 10.80 -14.59 -0.61
N THR A 24 10.69 -13.26 -0.58
CA THR A 24 11.71 -12.39 0.04
C THR A 24 11.85 -12.66 1.53
N SER A 25 10.75 -12.81 2.26
CA SER A 25 10.78 -13.10 3.70
C SER A 25 11.40 -14.47 3.99
N ARG A 26 11.15 -15.45 3.11
CA ARG A 26 11.76 -16.79 3.22
C ARG A 26 13.26 -16.73 3.03
N ILE A 27 13.73 -16.09 1.96
CA ILE A 27 15.17 -15.91 1.69
C ILE A 27 15.85 -15.19 2.85
N LEU A 28 15.21 -14.14 3.38
CA LEU A 28 15.75 -13.38 4.51
C LEU A 28 15.84 -14.24 5.78
N THR A 29 14.80 -15.01 6.06
CA THR A 29 14.74 -15.91 7.24
C THR A 29 15.81 -16.99 7.16
N ASP A 30 15.98 -17.61 6.00
CA ASP A 30 17.00 -18.64 5.78
C ASP A 30 18.41 -18.05 5.88
N THR A 31 18.65 -16.89 5.26
CA THR A 31 19.96 -16.23 5.26
C THR A 31 20.34 -15.77 6.67
N VAL A 32 19.46 -15.03 7.34
CA VAL A 32 19.71 -14.50 8.68
C VAL A 32 19.77 -15.62 9.71
N GLY A 33 18.88 -16.61 9.60
CA GLY A 33 18.86 -17.79 10.46
C GLY A 33 20.14 -18.60 10.39
N ASN A 34 20.62 -18.91 9.18
CA ASN A 34 21.87 -19.65 9.02
C ASN A 34 23.08 -18.84 9.52
N LEU A 35 23.10 -17.52 9.32
CA LEU A 35 24.21 -16.67 9.77
C LEU A 35 24.25 -16.49 11.29
N LEU A 36 23.10 -16.28 11.93
CA LEU A 36 23.04 -15.97 13.37
C LEU A 36 22.89 -17.20 14.26
N LEU A 37 22.09 -18.18 13.81
CA LEU A 37 21.71 -19.34 14.61
C LEU A 37 22.44 -20.62 14.19
N GLN A 38 23.22 -20.58 13.09
CA GLN A 38 23.90 -21.74 12.50
C GLN A 38 22.95 -22.94 12.22
N ALA A 39 21.66 -22.67 12.11
CA ALA A 39 20.60 -23.65 11.90
C ALA A 39 19.50 -23.01 11.06
N ALA A 40 18.80 -23.82 10.25
CA ALA A 40 17.69 -23.37 9.44
C ALA A 40 16.44 -23.16 10.31
N PRO A 41 16.00 -21.92 10.56
CA PRO A 41 14.81 -21.66 11.36
C PRO A 41 13.55 -22.03 10.57
N SER A 42 12.50 -22.42 11.29
CA SER A 42 11.17 -22.63 10.67
C SER A 42 10.62 -21.31 10.17
N PHE A 43 10.45 -21.17 8.86
CA PHE A 43 9.80 -20.00 8.26
C PHE A 43 8.30 -19.96 8.62
N VAL A 44 7.88 -18.88 9.28
CA VAL A 44 6.47 -18.59 9.56
C VAL A 44 6.16 -17.20 9.01
N PHE A 45 5.30 -17.14 7.99
CA PHE A 45 4.87 -15.86 7.44
C PHE A 45 3.83 -15.20 8.35
N ALA A 46 4.08 -13.96 8.76
CA ALA A 46 3.18 -13.21 9.63
C ALA A 46 1.97 -12.67 8.85
N THR A 47 0.95 -13.52 8.66
CA THR A 47 -0.31 -13.16 7.98
C THR A 47 -1.01 -11.96 8.62
N TRP A 48 -0.96 -11.85 9.95
CA TRP A 48 -1.43 -10.68 10.68
C TRP A 48 -0.71 -9.40 10.25
N GLY A 49 0.61 -9.45 10.09
CA GLY A 49 1.41 -8.33 9.60
C GLY A 49 1.00 -7.88 8.20
N ALA A 50 0.73 -8.84 7.30
CA ALA A 50 0.24 -8.53 5.96
C ALA A 50 -1.13 -7.81 5.98
N GLY A 51 -2.05 -8.24 6.86
CA GLY A 51 -3.34 -7.58 7.07
C GLY A 51 -3.22 -6.18 7.66
N PHE A 52 -2.35 -5.99 8.65
CA PHE A 52 -2.05 -4.66 9.21
C PHE A 52 -1.46 -3.72 8.15
N TRP A 53 -0.58 -4.23 7.29
CA TRP A 53 -0.01 -3.43 6.21
C TRP A 53 -1.05 -2.97 5.19
N LEU A 54 -2.04 -3.83 4.87
CA LEU A 54 -3.18 -3.42 4.04
C LEU A 54 -3.96 -2.27 4.67
N LEU A 55 -4.25 -2.36 5.96
CA LEU A 55 -4.96 -1.32 6.70
C LEU A 55 -4.20 0.02 6.60
N ILE A 56 -2.88 -0.01 6.79
CA ILE A 56 -2.03 1.19 6.67
C ILE A 56 -2.11 1.78 5.26
N ILE A 57 -1.99 0.96 4.21
CA ILE A 57 -2.09 1.42 2.81
C ILE A 57 -3.45 2.08 2.55
N LEU A 58 -4.55 1.49 3.02
CA LEU A 58 -5.89 2.05 2.83
C LEU A 58 -6.05 3.40 3.54
N LEU A 59 -5.53 3.53 4.77
CA LEU A 59 -5.54 4.80 5.49
C LEU A 59 -4.70 5.87 4.78
N LEU A 60 -3.51 5.50 4.28
CA LEU A 60 -2.65 6.42 3.53
C LEU A 60 -3.31 6.86 2.22
N ALA A 61 -3.92 5.93 1.47
CA ALA A 61 -4.65 6.25 0.24
C ALA A 61 -5.83 7.19 0.52
N LEU A 62 -6.59 6.95 1.60
CA LEU A 62 -7.68 7.82 2.01
C LEU A 62 -7.19 9.24 2.30
N VAL A 63 -6.13 9.39 3.09
CA VAL A 63 -5.55 10.70 3.44
C VAL A 63 -5.01 11.41 2.18
N ALA A 64 -4.26 10.69 1.35
CA ALA A 64 -3.68 11.23 0.12
C ALA A 64 -4.73 11.68 -0.90
N SER A 65 -5.85 10.96 -1.03
CA SER A 65 -6.94 11.33 -1.95
C SER A 65 -7.86 12.41 -1.40
N PHE A 66 -7.95 12.58 -0.08
CA PHE A 66 -8.81 13.58 0.55
C PHE A 66 -8.27 15.02 0.42
N LEU A 67 -6.95 15.18 0.46
CA LEU A 67 -6.26 16.47 0.25
C LEU A 67 -6.60 17.14 -1.11
N PRO A 68 -6.48 16.47 -2.27
CA PRO A 68 -6.82 17.04 -3.57
C PRO A 68 -8.34 17.17 -3.79
N ALA A 69 -9.15 16.26 -3.23
CA ALA A 69 -10.61 16.35 -3.34
C ALA A 69 -11.18 17.64 -2.72
N ARG A 70 -10.58 18.11 -1.61
CA ARG A 70 -10.91 19.41 -1.02
C ARG A 70 -10.54 20.58 -1.93
N GLY A 71 -9.43 20.51 -2.66
CA GLY A 71 -9.02 21.53 -3.64
C GLY A 71 -9.95 21.60 -4.85
N ALA A 72 -10.32 20.45 -5.42
CA ALA A 72 -11.21 20.37 -6.59
C ALA A 72 -12.65 20.85 -6.30
N SER A 73 -13.15 20.63 -5.09
CA SER A 73 -14.49 21.14 -4.68
C SER A 73 -14.59 22.66 -4.62
N ARG A 74 -13.45 23.39 -4.64
CA ARG A 74 -13.40 24.86 -4.57
C ARG A 74 -13.18 25.51 -5.93
N LEU A 75 -13.02 24.75 -7.01
CA LEU A 75 -13.12 25.26 -8.37
C LEU A 75 -14.60 25.53 -8.67
N THR A 76 -15.06 26.67 -8.17
CA THR A 76 -16.38 27.20 -8.44
C THR A 76 -16.47 27.46 -9.94
N ILE A 77 -17.44 26.80 -10.58
CA ILE A 77 -18.08 26.96 -11.89
C ILE A 77 -17.94 28.34 -12.61
N ARG A 78 -17.60 29.42 -11.91
CA ARG A 78 -17.39 30.78 -12.46
C ARG A 78 -16.22 30.93 -13.45
N GLU A 79 -15.26 30.01 -13.49
CA GLU A 79 -14.11 30.10 -14.41
C GLU A 79 -14.32 29.39 -15.76
N VAL A 80 -15.32 28.50 -15.86
CA VAL A 80 -15.60 27.78 -17.12
C VAL A 80 -16.40 28.64 -18.11
N LEU A 81 -17.22 29.59 -17.62
CA LEU A 81 -18.02 30.48 -18.47
C LEU A 81 -17.28 31.72 -18.99
N ALA A 82 -16.06 31.99 -18.53
CA ALA A 82 -15.23 33.08 -19.04
C ALA A 82 -14.30 32.64 -20.19
N TYR A 83 -14.39 31.37 -20.59
CA TYR A 83 -13.61 30.74 -21.65
C TYR A 83 -14.46 30.22 -22.82
N GLU A 84 -15.73 30.64 -22.89
CA GLU A 84 -16.47 30.67 -24.16
C GLU A 84 -16.24 32.00 -24.90
#